data_AF-A0A815TU83-F1
#
_entry.id   AF-A0A815TU83-F1
#
_cell.length_a   1.000
_cell.length_b   1.000
_cell.length_c   1.000
_cell.angle_alpha   90.00
_cell.angle_beta   90.00
_cell.angle_gamma   90.00
#
_symmetry.space_group_name_H-M   'P 1'
#
loop_
_entity.id
_entity.type
_entity.pdbx_description
1 polymer ?
#
loop_
_entity_poly.entity_id
_entity_poly.type
_entity_poly.pdbx_seq_one_letter_code
_entity_poly.pdbx_strand_id
1 'polypeptide(L)'
;VVFCQTDDEESFLFVTKQTLNRFIVQNKELTIKYGLYNSGPTTVFNVNLNDVRSFPADKFELFAGVLNPKWERILPGANVTHVVILKPKESGFNNSSHAIITYQKSEKNADVQKTYSSEFGDVYIMTNREYDRRFSSHIIDWILFTAMASPCIAFPFFLWFKNFKMLKRSEKLWMGSALFFAIFSLVCDLIGFSTPYWLQIWPRVGDTTFRKLGLWQVCIAGFRNPKHYWGKVYYGCWWLYAREYRGLREDGVLTPAWFTAVQTFACFGLIFSILSCIALIVVAITRYRLSRRSILIGCIFAACAWFCNFLTILIFGIYADAIPGKWMPRADYTFLSWSYHFIVASMVSSFLAVSFALFEIYFITEDKKNDHERTFIRHVGNPNQPFVRHVEKDEPPFVRKTSNGDQPFIRKNDNESENAFIRKTDNDNERAFIRRADGEEAFIRRADMEEAFIRRSNDNKNQGNNYIV
;
A
#
# COMPACT_ATOMS: atom_id res chain seq x y z
N VAL A 1 33.92 23.38 25.26
CA VAL A 1 35.02 24.32 24.90
C VAL A 1 36.30 23.62 25.25
N VAL A 2 37.07 23.19 24.25
CA VAL A 2 38.43 22.65 24.48
C VAL A 2 39.36 23.86 24.46
N PHE A 3 40.02 24.13 25.59
CA PHE A 3 41.08 25.13 25.63
C PHE A 3 42.32 24.50 24.99
N CYS A 4 42.69 24.93 23.79
CA CYS A 4 44.00 24.63 23.24
C CYS A 4 44.99 25.64 23.81
N GLN A 5 45.92 25.15 24.62
CA GLN A 5 47.10 25.90 25.04
C GLN A 5 48.13 25.75 23.92
N THR A 6 48.46 26.86 23.26
CA THR A 6 49.46 26.92 22.19
C THR A 6 50.86 26.96 22.80
N ASP A 7 51.35 25.81 23.24
CA ASP A 7 52.78 25.60 23.49
C ASP A 7 53.25 24.53 22.48
N ASP A 8 53.79 24.98 21.34
CA ASP A 8 54.17 24.19 20.16
C ASP A 8 55.37 23.22 20.39
N GLU A 9 55.80 23.02 21.64
CA GLU A 9 56.93 22.14 21.98
C GLU A 9 56.54 20.88 22.77
N GLU A 10 55.27 20.72 23.16
CA GLU A 10 54.85 19.62 24.02
C GLU A 10 54.10 18.50 23.28
N SER A 11 54.42 17.23 23.58
CA SER A 11 53.62 16.11 23.10
C SER A 11 52.35 15.90 23.92
N PHE A 12 51.22 15.87 23.22
CA PHE A 12 49.90 15.59 23.78
C PHE A 12 49.24 14.40 23.09
N LEU A 13 48.56 13.60 23.91
CA LEU A 13 47.89 12.39 23.50
C LEU A 13 46.39 12.64 23.43
N PHE A 14 45.80 12.47 22.24
CA PHE A 14 44.35 12.46 22.08
C PHE A 14 43.81 11.07 22.30
N VAL A 15 42.72 10.98 23.06
CA VAL A 15 42.07 9.72 23.34
C VAL A 15 40.59 9.81 23.01
N THR A 16 40.15 8.89 22.17
CA THR A 16 38.77 8.73 21.75
C THR A 16 38.23 7.43 22.33
N LYS A 17 37.03 7.49 22.91
CA LYS A 17 36.27 6.34 23.39
C LYS A 17 34.97 6.30 22.60
N GLN A 18 34.69 5.19 21.91
CA GLN A 18 33.52 5.03 21.04
C GLN A 18 32.82 3.69 21.27
N THR A 19 31.50 3.68 21.35
CA THR A 19 30.66 2.46 21.35
C THR A 19 30.37 2.07 19.90
N LEU A 20 30.72 0.84 19.50
CA LEU A 20 30.45 0.38 18.12
C LEU A 20 29.02 -0.15 17.96
N ASN A 21 28.38 -0.57 19.05
CA ASN A 21 27.02 -1.08 19.02
C ASN A 21 26.02 0.07 18.94
N ARG A 22 25.04 -0.06 18.04
CA ARG A 22 23.91 0.88 17.95
C ARG A 22 22.96 0.80 19.14
N PHE A 23 22.82 -0.39 19.74
CA PHE A 23 21.97 -0.65 20.90
C PHE A 23 22.74 -1.44 21.94
N ILE A 24 22.56 -1.07 23.21
CA ILE A 24 23.20 -1.74 24.34
C ILE A 24 22.12 -2.53 25.04
N VAL A 25 22.29 -3.84 25.07
CA VAL A 25 21.24 -4.79 25.49
C VAL A 25 21.82 -5.70 26.55
N GLN A 26 21.04 -5.93 27.59
CA GLN A 26 21.33 -6.90 28.63
C GLN A 26 21.66 -8.26 28.02
N ASN A 27 22.74 -8.88 28.50
CA ASN A 27 23.24 -10.18 28.07
C ASN A 27 23.61 -10.27 26.58
N LYS A 28 23.83 -9.16 25.88
CA LYS A 28 24.42 -9.14 24.53
C LYS A 28 25.75 -8.39 24.54
N GLU A 29 26.59 -8.66 23.54
CA GLU A 29 27.94 -8.10 23.47
C GLU A 29 27.91 -6.58 23.23
N LEU A 30 28.71 -5.86 24.02
CA LEU A 30 28.98 -4.43 23.96
C LEU A 30 30.45 -4.22 23.62
N THR A 31 30.71 -3.65 22.45
CA THR A 31 32.05 -3.40 21.94
C THR A 31 32.42 -1.92 22.11
N ILE A 32 33.45 -1.67 22.90
CA ILE A 32 34.03 -0.35 23.12
C ILE A 32 35.38 -0.27 22.42
N LYS A 33 35.56 0.77 21.61
CA LYS A 33 36.80 1.08 20.91
C LYS A 33 37.46 2.30 21.53
N TYR A 34 38.71 2.16 21.93
CA TYR A 34 39.59 3.24 22.34
C TYR A 34 40.58 3.54 21.21
N GLY A 35 40.67 4.79 20.79
CA GLY A 35 41.65 5.26 19.82
C GLY A 35 42.56 6.29 20.46
N LEU A 36 43.84 5.98 20.58
CA LEU A 36 44.89 6.85 21.10
C LEU A 36 45.70 7.39 19.91
N TYR A 37 45.93 8.70 19.87
CA TYR A 37 46.70 9.36 18.81
C TYR A 37 47.72 10.32 19.41
N ASN A 38 49.00 10.10 19.11
CA ASN A 38 50.06 11.02 19.49
C ASN A 38 50.18 12.13 18.44
N SER A 39 49.67 13.31 18.77
CA SER A 39 49.76 14.49 17.88
C SER A 39 51.01 15.33 18.14
N GLY A 40 51.85 14.93 19.10
CA GLY A 40 53.05 15.64 19.50
C GLY A 40 54.27 15.34 18.62
N PRO A 41 55.30 16.20 18.68
CA PRO A 41 56.56 15.99 17.96
C PRO A 41 57.46 14.91 18.60
N THR A 42 57.23 14.55 19.88
CA THR A 42 58.05 13.59 20.63
C THR A 42 57.33 12.27 20.93
N THR A 43 58.11 11.21 21.14
CA THR A 43 57.60 9.89 21.55
C THR A 43 57.06 9.94 22.98
N VAL A 44 55.87 9.39 23.17
CA VAL A 44 55.25 9.26 24.50
C VAL A 44 55.57 7.88 25.08
N PHE A 45 55.92 7.80 26.36
CA PHE A 45 56.32 6.57 27.06
C PHE A 45 55.34 6.18 28.17
N ASN A 46 55.35 4.89 28.53
CA ASN A 46 54.62 4.31 29.67
C ASN A 46 53.13 4.71 29.69
N VAL A 47 52.45 4.54 28.56
CA VAL A 47 51.04 4.88 28.41
C VAL A 47 50.20 3.80 29.07
N ASN A 48 49.38 4.19 30.05
CA ASN A 48 48.48 3.30 30.77
C ASN A 48 47.06 3.88 30.70
N LEU A 49 46.16 3.13 30.09
CA LEU A 49 44.73 3.47 30.05
C LEU A 49 44.02 2.78 31.20
N ASN A 50 43.10 3.45 31.87
CA ASN A 50 42.29 2.88 32.94
C ASN A 50 40.82 3.30 32.79
N ASP A 51 39.93 2.33 32.56
CA ASP A 51 38.49 2.55 32.44
C ASP A 51 37.64 1.60 33.30
N VAL A 52 38.16 1.20 34.45
CA VAL A 52 37.44 0.31 35.39
C VAL A 52 36.22 1.01 36.02
N ARG A 53 36.27 2.34 36.17
CA ARG A 53 35.20 3.14 36.78
C ARG A 53 33.90 3.12 35.95
N SER A 54 34.00 3.14 34.63
CA SER A 54 32.83 3.13 33.75
C SER A 54 32.16 1.75 33.67
N PHE A 55 32.93 0.68 33.87
CA PHE A 55 32.51 -0.70 33.66
C PHE A 55 32.89 -1.58 34.86
N PRO A 56 32.18 -1.46 35.99
CA PRO A 56 32.42 -2.29 37.17
C PRO A 56 32.05 -3.76 36.91
N ALA A 57 32.83 -4.70 37.48
CA ALA A 57 32.67 -6.15 37.28
C ALA A 57 31.32 -6.72 37.78
N ASP A 58 30.67 -6.00 38.71
CA ASP A 58 29.35 -6.37 39.23
C ASP A 58 28.27 -6.24 38.15
N LYS A 59 28.36 -5.19 37.31
CA LYS A 59 27.37 -4.88 36.27
C LYS A 59 27.78 -5.36 34.88
N PHE A 60 29.07 -5.52 34.63
CA PHE A 60 29.61 -5.92 33.33
C PHE A 60 30.51 -7.15 33.47
N GLU A 61 30.29 -8.12 32.59
CA GLU A 61 31.20 -9.24 32.39
C GLU A 61 32.19 -8.89 31.27
N LEU A 62 33.49 -9.08 31.53
CA LEU A 62 34.51 -8.89 30.51
C LEU A 62 34.62 -10.15 29.66
N PHE A 63 34.30 -10.04 28.36
CA PHE A 63 34.33 -11.17 27.43
C PHE A 63 35.64 -11.23 26.64
N ALA A 64 36.14 -10.08 26.19
CA ALA A 64 37.43 -9.99 25.50
C ALA A 64 38.11 -8.62 25.69
N GLY A 65 39.44 -8.60 25.68
CA GLY A 65 40.24 -7.39 25.87
C GLY A 65 40.55 -7.10 27.34
N VAL A 66 41.08 -5.90 27.61
CA VAL A 66 41.58 -5.50 28.93
C VAL A 66 41.15 -4.06 29.21
N LEU A 67 40.61 -3.74 30.39
CA LEU A 67 40.19 -2.37 30.75
C LEU A 67 41.34 -1.48 31.26
N ASN A 68 42.50 -2.08 31.53
CA ASN A 68 43.72 -1.42 31.97
C ASN A 68 44.98 -1.77 31.14
N PRO A 69 44.96 -1.60 29.80
CA PRO A 69 46.10 -1.93 28.95
C PRO A 69 47.25 -0.93 29.12
N LYS A 70 48.48 -1.43 28.92
CA LYS A 70 49.72 -0.64 28.98
C LYS A 70 50.49 -0.74 27.67
N TRP A 71 51.06 0.37 27.24
CA TRP A 71 51.94 0.46 26.09
C TRP A 71 53.27 1.12 26.48
N GLU A 72 54.38 0.53 26.04
CA GLU A 72 55.71 1.03 26.36
C GLU A 72 55.98 2.39 25.71
N ARG A 73 55.60 2.56 24.43
CA ARG A 73 55.82 3.78 23.67
C ARG A 73 54.85 3.97 22.52
N ILE A 74 54.54 5.23 22.20
CA ILE A 74 53.78 5.63 21.01
C ILE A 74 54.59 6.68 20.25
N LEU A 75 54.91 6.39 18.99
CA LEU A 75 55.71 7.26 18.13
C LEU A 75 54.97 8.56 17.77
N PRO A 76 55.68 9.64 17.39
CA PRO A 76 55.06 10.87 16.88
C PRO A 76 54.20 10.57 15.65
N GLY A 77 52.97 11.10 15.61
CA GLY A 77 52.02 10.86 14.51
C GLY A 77 51.45 9.44 14.42
N ALA A 78 51.77 8.54 15.36
CA ALA A 78 51.23 7.18 15.38
C ALA A 78 49.89 7.09 16.12
N ASN A 79 49.07 6.12 15.72
CA ASN A 79 47.82 5.76 16.41
C ASN A 79 47.87 4.34 16.99
N VAL A 80 47.15 4.15 18.10
CA VAL A 80 46.93 2.84 18.71
C VAL A 80 45.44 2.66 18.94
N THR A 81 44.91 1.52 18.52
CA THR A 81 43.50 1.19 18.74
C THR A 81 43.38 -0.03 19.65
N HIS A 82 42.54 0.09 20.67
CA HIS A 82 42.28 -0.98 21.62
C HIS A 82 40.78 -1.24 21.70
N VAL A 83 40.38 -2.50 21.67
CA VAL A 83 38.97 -2.90 21.67
C VAL A 83 38.68 -3.80 22.87
N VAL A 84 37.59 -3.50 23.56
CA VAL A 84 37.11 -4.27 24.70
C VAL A 84 35.68 -4.71 24.43
N ILE A 85 35.41 -5.99 24.62
CA ILE A 85 34.08 -6.59 24.50
C ILE A 85 33.59 -6.92 25.90
N LEU A 86 32.49 -6.29 26.29
CA LEU A 86 31.83 -6.41 27.57
C LEU A 86 30.43 -6.99 27.36
N LYS A 87 29.85 -7.57 28.41
CA LYS A 87 28.45 -8.03 28.42
C LYS A 87 27.75 -7.47 29.66
N PRO A 88 26.77 -6.57 29.51
CA PRO A 88 26.05 -6.02 30.65
C PRO A 88 25.10 -7.07 31.25
N LYS A 89 25.19 -7.27 32.55
CA LYS A 89 24.37 -8.25 33.30
C LYS A 89 23.01 -7.68 33.68
N GLU A 90 22.95 -6.38 33.97
CA GLU A 90 21.74 -5.69 34.43
C GLU A 90 21.26 -4.67 33.39
N SER A 91 19.94 -4.48 33.34
CA SER A 91 19.29 -3.42 32.57
C SER A 91 19.11 -2.16 33.41
N GLY A 92 19.19 -0.99 32.78
CA GLY A 92 19.02 0.30 33.46
C GLY A 92 19.97 1.36 32.95
N PHE A 93 20.05 2.48 33.66
CA PHE A 93 20.99 3.54 33.35
C PHE A 93 22.35 3.25 33.98
N ASN A 94 23.41 3.30 33.17
CA ASN A 94 24.78 3.23 33.63
C ASN A 94 25.53 4.51 33.22
N ASN A 95 26.15 5.16 34.20
CA ASN A 95 26.99 6.32 33.93
C ASN A 95 28.34 5.86 33.37
N SER A 96 28.58 6.15 32.10
CA SER A 96 29.80 5.81 31.39
C SER A 96 30.66 7.07 31.25
N SER A 97 31.47 7.32 32.27
CA SER A 97 32.40 8.46 32.32
C SER A 97 33.57 8.31 31.34
N HIS A 98 34.44 9.32 31.32
CA HIS A 98 35.69 9.27 30.57
C HIS A 98 36.69 8.25 31.16
N ALA A 99 37.48 7.62 30.29
CA ALA A 99 38.64 6.84 30.69
C ALA A 99 39.80 7.77 31.07
N ILE A 100 40.63 7.35 32.01
CA ILE A 100 41.80 8.10 32.46
C ILE A 100 43.05 7.46 31.87
N ILE A 101 43.90 8.27 31.24
CA ILE A 101 45.13 7.80 30.60
C ILE A 101 46.31 8.56 31.22
N THR A 102 47.29 7.82 31.72
CA THR A 102 48.53 8.36 32.28
C THR A 102 49.69 8.05 31.35
N TYR A 103 50.56 9.03 31.10
CA TYR A 103 51.73 8.86 30.24
C TYR A 103 52.90 9.75 30.64
N GLN A 104 54.09 9.46 30.13
CA GLN A 104 55.31 10.23 30.34
C GLN A 104 55.80 10.85 29.02
N LYS A 105 56.15 12.14 29.04
CA LYS A 105 56.62 12.89 27.86
C LYS A 105 58.07 12.57 27.46
N SER A 106 58.86 11.99 28.36
CA SER A 106 60.27 11.63 28.12
C SER A 106 60.67 10.45 29.02
N GLU A 107 61.59 9.61 28.54
CA GLU A 107 62.05 8.39 29.21
C GLU A 107 62.75 8.66 30.56
N LYS A 108 63.38 9.83 30.71
CA LYS A 108 64.10 10.23 31.94
C LYS A 108 63.27 11.07 32.90
N ASN A 109 62.09 11.53 32.47
CA ASN A 109 61.27 12.46 33.24
C ASN A 109 60.21 11.68 34.03
N ALA A 110 60.20 11.84 35.36
CA ALA A 110 59.28 11.12 36.25
C ALA A 110 57.87 11.77 36.30
N ASP A 111 57.68 12.92 35.66
CA ASP A 111 56.41 13.62 35.67
C ASP A 111 55.34 12.88 34.83
N VAL A 112 54.26 12.50 35.50
CA VAL A 112 53.16 11.70 34.91
C VAL A 112 52.04 12.63 34.49
N GLN A 113 51.86 12.75 33.18
CA GLN A 113 50.81 13.54 32.57
C GLN A 113 49.51 12.73 32.51
N LYS A 114 48.37 13.41 32.68
CA LYS A 114 47.03 12.81 32.68
C LYS A 114 46.20 13.40 31.56
N THR A 115 45.61 12.53 30.75
CA THR A 115 44.62 12.91 29.72
C THR A 115 43.35 12.08 29.90
N TYR A 116 42.25 12.60 29.37
CA TYR A 116 40.92 12.02 29.51
C TYR A 116 40.35 11.68 28.14
N SER A 117 39.63 10.56 28.04
CA SER A 117 38.89 10.24 26.82
C SER A 117 37.60 11.03 26.70
N SER A 118 36.92 10.90 25.56
CA SER A 118 35.51 11.26 25.45
C SER A 118 34.64 10.52 26.47
N GLU A 119 33.54 11.16 26.87
CA GLU A 119 32.54 10.66 27.83
C GLU A 119 31.20 10.43 27.12
N PHE A 120 30.45 9.40 27.55
CA PHE A 120 29.13 9.08 27.00
C PHE A 120 27.97 9.51 27.91
N GLY A 121 28.25 9.86 29.16
CA GLY A 121 27.25 10.20 30.16
C GLY A 121 26.39 8.99 30.53
N ASP A 122 25.11 9.25 30.82
CA ASP A 122 24.17 8.20 31.20
C ASP A 122 23.69 7.40 29.98
N VAL A 123 24.08 6.14 29.95
CA VAL A 123 23.77 5.20 28.88
C VAL A 123 22.68 4.25 29.35
N TYR A 124 21.60 4.14 28.56
CA TYR A 124 20.50 3.21 28.85
C TYR A 124 20.77 1.82 28.25
N ILE A 125 20.79 0.81 29.13
CA ILE A 125 20.92 -0.60 28.78
C ILE A 125 19.50 -1.20 28.71
N MET A 126 19.07 -1.57 27.50
CA MET A 126 17.77 -2.19 27.27
C MET A 126 17.72 -3.63 27.80
N THR A 127 16.53 -4.05 28.24
CA THR A 127 16.30 -5.48 28.55
C THR A 127 16.27 -6.31 27.27
N ASN A 128 16.67 -7.58 27.36
CA ASN A 128 16.63 -8.48 26.20
C ASN A 128 15.20 -8.63 25.65
N ARG A 129 14.21 -8.76 26.54
CA ARG A 129 12.78 -8.80 26.17
C ARG A 129 12.30 -7.55 25.43
N GLU A 130 12.80 -6.37 25.81
CA GLU A 130 12.44 -5.12 25.13
C GLU A 130 13.10 -5.04 23.75
N TYR A 131 14.34 -5.50 23.61
CA TYR A 131 15.03 -5.57 22.33
C TYR A 131 14.33 -6.53 21.37
N ASP A 132 14.05 -7.75 21.80
CA ASP A 132 13.41 -8.76 20.95
C ASP A 132 12.03 -8.27 20.50
N ARG A 133 11.26 -7.59 21.35
CA ARG A 133 9.98 -7.04 20.92
C ARG A 133 10.10 -5.99 19.80
N ARG A 134 11.14 -5.15 19.83
CA ARG A 134 11.31 -4.07 18.85
C ARG A 134 11.95 -4.55 17.54
N PHE A 135 12.77 -5.60 17.62
CA PHE A 135 13.62 -6.04 16.52
C PHE A 135 13.46 -7.53 16.16
N SER A 136 12.46 -8.22 16.71
CA SER A 136 12.16 -9.61 16.31
C SER A 136 11.72 -9.65 14.85
N SER A 137 12.15 -10.69 14.16
CA SER A 137 11.76 -10.94 12.79
C SER A 137 10.29 -11.41 12.73
N HIS A 138 9.43 -10.59 12.13
CA HIS A 138 8.03 -10.95 11.88
C HIS A 138 7.84 -11.93 10.72
N ILE A 139 8.88 -12.62 10.27
CA ILE A 139 8.84 -13.49 9.08
C ILE A 139 7.82 -14.62 9.27
N ILE A 140 7.74 -15.20 10.47
CA ILE A 140 6.77 -16.27 10.78
C ILE A 140 5.33 -15.70 10.74
N ASP A 141 5.12 -14.50 11.28
CA ASP A 141 3.82 -13.82 11.25
C ASP A 141 3.38 -13.55 9.80
N TRP A 142 4.30 -13.10 8.95
CA TRP A 142 4.03 -12.87 7.52
C TRP A 142 3.76 -14.15 6.74
N ILE A 143 4.45 -15.26 7.06
CA ILE A 143 4.18 -16.57 6.46
C ILE A 143 2.77 -17.05 6.84
N LEU A 144 2.41 -16.98 8.12
CA LEU A 144 1.09 -17.35 8.61
C LEU A 144 0.00 -16.49 7.97
N PHE A 145 0.20 -15.17 7.91
CA PHE A 145 -0.73 -14.25 7.25
C PHE A 145 -0.91 -14.60 5.76
N THR A 146 0.18 -14.86 5.04
CA THR A 146 0.14 -15.20 3.62
C THR A 146 -0.57 -16.53 3.39
N ALA A 147 -0.32 -17.53 4.25
CA ALA A 147 -1.00 -18.82 4.19
C ALA A 147 -2.52 -18.68 4.45
N MET A 148 -2.91 -17.82 5.40
CA MET A 148 -4.32 -17.55 5.71
C MET A 148 -5.02 -16.70 4.64
N ALA A 149 -4.31 -15.78 3.99
CA ALA A 149 -4.85 -14.94 2.92
C ALA A 149 -4.88 -15.63 1.55
N SER A 150 -4.01 -16.64 1.33
CA SER A 150 -3.88 -17.38 0.08
C SER A 150 -5.20 -17.98 -0.41
N PRO A 151 -6.03 -18.65 0.41
CA PRO A 151 -7.33 -19.19 -0.03
C PRO A 151 -8.27 -18.12 -0.60
N CYS A 152 -8.28 -16.92 -0.01
CA CYS A 152 -9.13 -15.82 -0.45
C CYS A 152 -8.73 -15.24 -1.82
N ILE A 153 -7.48 -15.45 -2.24
CA ILE A 153 -6.96 -14.99 -3.54
C ILE A 153 -6.95 -16.14 -4.56
N ALA A 154 -6.48 -17.31 -4.14
CA ALA A 154 -6.33 -18.49 -4.97
C ALA A 154 -7.69 -19.08 -5.37
N PHE A 155 -8.69 -19.10 -4.48
CA PHE A 155 -9.99 -19.69 -4.79
C PHE A 155 -10.74 -18.90 -5.90
N PRO A 156 -10.88 -17.56 -5.85
CA PRO A 156 -11.43 -16.80 -6.96
C PRO A 156 -10.61 -16.93 -8.25
N PHE A 157 -9.28 -16.94 -8.17
CA PHE A 157 -8.41 -17.11 -9.33
C PHE A 157 -8.62 -18.46 -10.01
N PHE A 158 -8.75 -19.54 -9.24
CA PHE A 158 -8.96 -20.89 -9.76
C PHE A 158 -10.32 -21.03 -10.43
N LEU A 159 -11.37 -20.43 -9.85
CA LEU A 159 -12.69 -20.35 -10.47
C LEU A 159 -12.66 -19.56 -11.79
N TRP A 160 -11.91 -18.46 -11.84
CA TRP A 160 -11.72 -17.67 -13.05
C TRP A 160 -10.96 -18.47 -14.13
N PHE A 161 -9.86 -19.13 -13.78
CA PHE A 161 -9.02 -19.86 -14.74
C PHE A 161 -9.77 -21.03 -15.39
N LYS A 162 -10.57 -21.78 -14.61
CA LYS A 162 -11.34 -22.90 -15.15
C LYS A 162 -12.53 -22.47 -16.00
N ASN A 163 -13.20 -21.37 -15.64
CA ASN A 163 -14.43 -20.94 -16.30
C ASN A 163 -14.22 -19.79 -17.31
N PHE A 164 -12.98 -19.42 -17.64
CA PHE A 164 -12.69 -18.28 -18.51
C PHE A 164 -13.42 -18.32 -19.86
N LYS A 165 -13.65 -19.53 -20.42
CA LYS A 165 -14.40 -19.71 -21.68
C LYS A 165 -15.93 -19.77 -21.49
N MET A 166 -16.42 -19.95 -20.27
CA MET A 166 -17.85 -20.08 -19.91
C MET A 166 -18.39 -18.91 -19.06
N LEU A 167 -17.59 -17.88 -18.79
CA LEU A 167 -18.05 -16.67 -18.11
C LEU A 167 -18.96 -15.87 -19.05
N LYS A 168 -20.22 -16.32 -19.14
CA LYS A 168 -21.33 -15.58 -19.73
C LYS A 168 -21.34 -14.21 -19.04
N ARG A 169 -21.11 -13.14 -19.81
CA ARG A 169 -21.06 -11.74 -19.36
C ARG A 169 -22.20 -11.47 -18.37
N SER A 170 -21.86 -11.29 -17.10
CA SER A 170 -22.79 -10.75 -16.11
C SER A 170 -22.50 -9.25 -15.98
N GLU A 171 -23.32 -8.43 -16.64
CA GLU A 171 -23.26 -6.96 -16.61
C GLU A 171 -23.36 -6.37 -15.20
N LYS A 172 -23.74 -7.19 -14.22
CA LYS A 172 -23.86 -6.80 -12.81
C LYS A 172 -22.56 -7.05 -12.03
N LEU A 173 -21.69 -7.93 -12.50
CA LEU A 173 -20.52 -8.37 -11.73
C LEU A 173 -19.39 -7.33 -11.74
N TRP A 174 -19.03 -6.79 -12.89
CA TRP A 174 -17.89 -5.89 -13.00
C TRP A 174 -18.25 -4.48 -12.52
N MET A 175 -19.41 -3.94 -12.91
CA MET A 175 -19.93 -2.70 -12.34
C MET A 175 -20.21 -2.80 -10.83
N GLY A 176 -20.71 -3.95 -10.36
CA GLY A 176 -20.89 -4.22 -8.93
C GLY A 176 -19.55 -4.22 -8.17
N SER A 177 -18.52 -4.85 -8.75
CA SER A 177 -17.16 -4.83 -8.21
C SER A 177 -16.56 -3.42 -8.18
N ALA A 178 -16.71 -2.65 -9.26
CA ALA A 178 -16.22 -1.27 -9.34
C ALA A 178 -16.87 -0.39 -8.25
N LEU A 179 -18.18 -0.52 -8.06
CA LEU A 179 -18.92 0.20 -7.01
C LEU A 179 -18.46 -0.20 -5.61
N PHE A 180 -18.26 -1.50 -5.36
CA PHE A 180 -17.76 -1.99 -4.07
C PHE A 180 -16.40 -1.38 -3.72
N PHE A 181 -15.43 -1.43 -4.64
CA PHE A 181 -14.10 -0.86 -4.40
C PHE A 181 -14.12 0.67 -4.29
N ALA A 182 -15.02 1.36 -5.01
CA ALA A 182 -15.19 2.81 -4.85
C ALA A 182 -15.74 3.18 -3.47
N ILE A 183 -16.74 2.44 -2.96
CA ILE A 183 -17.30 2.66 -1.62
C ILE A 183 -16.25 2.31 -0.54
N PHE A 184 -15.55 1.19 -0.68
CA PHE A 184 -14.49 0.81 0.25
C PHE A 184 -13.37 1.87 0.30
N SER A 185 -12.95 2.38 -0.86
CA SER A 185 -11.99 3.48 -0.96
C SER A 185 -12.48 4.72 -0.22
N LEU A 186 -13.73 5.15 -0.46
CA LEU A 186 -14.32 6.31 0.21
C LEU A 186 -14.35 6.14 1.74
N VAL A 187 -14.75 4.97 2.24
CA VAL A 187 -14.79 4.69 3.68
C VAL A 187 -13.39 4.72 4.28
N CYS A 188 -12.41 4.10 3.64
CA CYS A 188 -11.03 4.14 4.10
C CYS A 188 -10.43 5.56 4.06
N ASP A 189 -10.72 6.35 3.01
CA ASP A 189 -10.35 7.76 2.94
C ASP A 189 -10.94 8.57 4.08
N LEU A 190 -12.25 8.42 4.34
CA LEU A 190 -12.93 9.14 5.43
C LEU A 190 -12.34 8.80 6.80
N ILE A 191 -12.08 7.52 7.05
CA ILE A 191 -11.46 7.05 8.29
C ILE A 191 -10.04 7.63 8.41
N GLY A 192 -9.20 7.46 7.40
CA GLY A 192 -7.84 7.97 7.40
C GLY A 192 -7.80 9.49 7.56
N PHE A 193 -8.67 10.22 6.87
CA PHE A 193 -8.73 11.68 6.90
C PHE A 193 -9.14 12.25 8.26
N SER A 194 -10.12 11.64 8.93
CA SER A 194 -10.73 12.20 10.14
C SER A 194 -10.03 11.75 11.44
N THR A 195 -9.32 10.63 11.43
CA THR A 195 -8.84 10.00 12.67
C THR A 195 -7.42 10.44 13.06
N PRO A 196 -7.14 10.63 14.37
CA PRO A 196 -5.87 11.18 14.86
C PRO A 196 -4.75 10.12 15.06
N TYR A 197 -4.64 9.13 14.17
CA TYR A 197 -3.70 8.01 14.31
C TYR A 197 -2.86 7.78 13.05
N TRP A 198 -2.31 8.86 12.50
CA TRP A 198 -1.30 8.79 11.44
C TRP A 198 0.08 8.47 12.00
N LEU A 199 0.44 9.15 13.07
CA LEU A 199 1.69 8.93 13.79
C LEU A 199 1.37 8.73 15.27
N GLN A 200 1.89 7.67 15.86
CA GLN A 200 1.64 7.30 17.25
C GLN A 200 2.93 6.91 17.93
N ILE A 201 3.01 7.14 19.24
CA ILE A 201 4.12 6.64 20.05
C ILE A 201 3.85 5.22 20.56
N TRP A 202 4.90 4.40 20.67
CA TRP A 202 4.79 3.05 21.24
C TRP A 202 4.20 3.08 22.66
N PRO A 203 3.12 2.33 22.96
CA PRO A 203 2.45 2.38 24.27
C PRO A 203 3.33 2.01 25.47
N ARG A 204 4.47 1.34 25.23
CA ARG A 204 5.38 0.86 26.27
C ARG A 204 6.51 1.85 26.60
N VAL A 205 6.62 2.93 25.83
CA VAL A 205 7.51 4.06 26.14
C VAL A 205 6.68 4.98 27.03
N GLY A 206 7.17 5.31 28.23
CA GLY A 206 6.43 6.07 29.25
C GLY A 206 6.01 7.49 28.81
N ASP A 207 5.63 8.34 29.76
CA ASP A 207 5.10 9.68 29.43
C ASP A 207 6.10 10.54 28.63
N THR A 208 5.84 10.65 27.33
CA THR A 208 6.54 11.53 26.40
C THR A 208 5.74 12.79 26.12
N THR A 209 6.41 13.82 25.64
CA THR A 209 5.79 15.11 25.28
C THR A 209 4.80 15.00 24.11
N PHE A 210 4.96 14.00 23.23
CA PHE A 210 4.06 13.71 22.11
C PHE A 210 3.34 12.37 22.31
N ARG A 211 2.04 12.30 21.99
CA ARG A 211 1.25 11.05 22.07
C ARG A 211 0.81 10.53 20.71
N LYS A 212 0.08 11.35 19.94
CA LYS A 212 -0.45 10.97 18.63
C LYS A 212 -0.75 12.19 17.75
N LEU A 213 -0.75 11.97 16.44
CA LEU A 213 -1.02 12.96 15.40
C LEU A 213 -1.92 12.32 14.33
N GLY A 214 -2.92 13.07 13.87
CA GLY A 214 -3.52 12.90 12.55
C GLY A 214 -3.44 14.18 11.74
N LEU A 215 -4.14 14.23 10.61
CA LEU A 215 -4.13 15.41 9.74
C LEU A 215 -4.62 16.66 10.44
N TRP A 216 -5.68 16.54 11.24
CA TRP A 216 -6.37 17.71 11.80
C TRP A 216 -6.23 17.83 13.31
N GLN A 217 -5.75 16.81 14.01
CA GLN A 217 -5.72 16.81 15.47
C GLN A 217 -4.40 16.23 15.96
N VAL A 218 -3.84 16.87 16.99
CA VAL A 218 -2.60 16.46 17.64
C VAL A 218 -2.81 16.40 19.15
N CYS A 219 -2.22 15.38 19.78
CA CYS A 219 -2.26 15.18 21.23
C CYS A 219 -0.86 15.30 21.80
N ILE A 220 -0.68 16.31 22.66
CA ILE A 220 0.59 16.68 23.27
C ILE A 220 0.44 16.57 24.79
N ALA A 221 1.49 16.12 25.47
CA ALA A 221 1.54 15.97 26.92
C ALA A 221 2.81 16.62 27.47
N GLY A 222 2.90 17.95 27.34
CA GLY A 222 3.99 18.73 27.96
C GLY A 222 5.10 19.17 27.00
N PHE A 223 4.75 19.57 25.78
CA PHE A 223 5.74 20.10 24.84
C PHE A 223 6.02 21.57 25.11
N ARG A 224 7.30 21.94 25.24
CA ARG A 224 7.77 23.33 25.26
C ARG A 224 8.51 23.62 23.97
N ASN A 225 8.19 24.74 23.33
CA ASN A 225 8.83 25.14 22.09
C ASN A 225 10.34 25.45 22.35
N PRO A 226 11.29 24.76 21.69
CA PRO A 226 12.72 24.98 21.89
C PRO A 226 13.18 26.41 21.53
N LYS A 227 12.46 27.09 20.62
CA LYS A 227 12.79 28.46 20.20
C LYS A 227 12.55 29.50 21.31
N HIS A 228 11.70 29.18 22.29
CA HIS A 228 11.33 30.10 23.37
C HIS A 228 11.61 29.45 24.73
N TYR A 229 12.76 29.79 25.34
CA TYR A 229 13.19 29.24 26.63
C TYR A 229 12.16 29.42 27.76
N TRP A 230 11.41 30.53 27.77
CA TRP A 230 10.31 30.82 28.70
C TRP A 230 8.90 30.65 28.10
N GLY A 231 8.78 29.82 27.06
CA GLY A 231 7.51 29.59 26.36
C GLY A 231 6.49 28.79 27.18
N LYS A 232 5.21 29.00 26.85
CA LYS A 232 4.08 28.20 27.35
C LYS A 232 4.30 26.72 27.06
N VAL A 233 3.89 25.86 27.99
CA VAL A 233 3.91 24.41 27.82
C VAL A 233 2.53 23.95 27.35
N TYR A 234 2.51 23.14 26.29
CA TYR A 234 1.29 22.71 25.61
C TYR A 234 0.85 21.32 26.06
N TYR A 235 -0.45 21.18 26.35
CA TYR A 235 -1.07 19.96 26.83
C TYR A 235 -2.44 19.74 26.20
N GLY A 236 -2.81 18.46 26.07
CA GLY A 236 -4.12 18.02 25.64
C GLY A 236 -4.18 17.65 24.16
N CYS A 237 -5.37 17.21 23.75
CA CYS A 237 -5.71 16.90 22.38
C CYS A 237 -6.49 18.07 21.80
N TRP A 238 -5.90 18.75 20.81
CA TRP A 238 -6.54 19.89 20.18
C TRP A 238 -6.50 19.76 18.67
N TRP A 239 -7.45 20.42 18.02
CA TRP A 239 -7.42 20.65 16.59
C TRP A 239 -6.14 21.44 16.23
N LEU A 240 -5.45 21.02 15.17
CA LEU A 240 -4.14 21.52 14.77
C LEU A 240 -4.14 23.03 14.54
N TYR A 241 -5.27 23.55 14.03
CA TYR A 241 -5.44 24.97 13.76
C TYR A 241 -6.15 25.74 14.87
N ALA A 242 -6.32 25.13 16.06
CA ALA A 242 -6.84 25.83 17.23
C ALA A 242 -6.00 27.07 17.56
N ARG A 243 -6.65 28.08 18.16
CA ARG A 243 -5.99 29.33 18.57
C ARG A 243 -4.83 29.09 19.52
N GLU A 244 -4.95 28.06 20.37
CA GLU A 244 -3.93 27.65 21.33
C GLU A 244 -2.59 27.33 20.67
N TYR A 245 -2.60 26.64 19.52
CA TYR A 245 -1.38 26.24 18.81
C TYR A 245 -0.91 27.25 17.75
N ARG A 246 -1.41 28.50 17.80
CA ARG A 246 -1.01 29.54 16.83
C ARG A 246 0.51 29.76 16.83
N GLY A 247 1.13 29.95 18.00
CA GLY A 247 2.58 30.22 18.08
C GLY A 247 3.43 29.07 17.51
N LEU A 248 3.05 27.82 17.82
CA LEU A 248 3.72 26.63 17.29
C LEU A 248 3.62 26.48 15.75
N ARG A 249 2.56 27.02 15.17
CA ARG A 249 2.29 26.98 13.72
C ARG A 249 3.08 28.05 12.99
N GLU A 250 3.07 29.27 13.51
CA GLU A 250 3.86 30.40 12.99
C GLU A 250 5.35 30.09 13.00
N ASP A 251 5.82 29.36 14.01
CA ASP A 251 7.20 28.88 14.10
C ASP A 251 7.53 27.71 13.16
N GLY A 252 6.54 27.18 12.43
CA GLY A 252 6.72 26.07 11.48
C GLY A 252 7.01 24.71 12.13
N VAL A 253 6.80 24.56 13.44
CA VAL A 253 7.08 23.32 14.17
C VAL A 253 6.01 22.27 13.88
N LEU A 254 4.74 22.61 14.08
CA LEU A 254 3.63 21.66 13.89
C LEU A 254 3.15 21.53 12.45
N THR A 255 3.20 22.62 11.67
CA THR A 255 2.70 22.64 10.28
C THR A 255 3.76 23.17 9.32
N PRO A 256 4.84 22.40 9.09
CA PRO A 256 5.76 22.72 8.02
C PRO A 256 5.02 22.66 6.67
N ALA A 257 5.55 23.38 5.66
CA ALA A 257 4.90 23.50 4.35
C ALA A 257 4.57 22.15 3.70
N TRP A 258 5.45 21.14 3.89
CA TRP A 258 5.22 19.80 3.37
C TRP A 258 4.02 19.11 4.04
N PHE A 259 3.79 19.32 5.35
CA PHE A 259 2.65 18.71 6.05
C PHE A 259 1.34 19.37 5.63
N THR A 260 1.37 20.68 5.39
CA THR A 260 0.25 21.39 4.77
C THR A 260 -0.06 20.86 3.37
N ALA A 261 0.96 20.50 2.58
CA ALA A 261 0.75 19.86 1.28
C ALA A 261 0.09 18.48 1.40
N VAL A 262 0.46 17.67 2.40
CA VAL A 262 -0.21 16.38 2.70
C VAL A 262 -1.70 16.62 2.98
N GLN A 263 -2.03 17.64 3.78
CA GLN A 263 -3.43 17.98 4.09
C GLN A 263 -4.22 18.42 2.85
N THR A 264 -3.63 19.24 1.98
CA THR A 264 -4.32 19.69 0.76
C THR A 264 -4.55 18.56 -0.23
N PHE A 265 -3.56 17.70 -0.46
CA PHE A 265 -3.74 16.54 -1.33
C PHE A 265 -4.74 15.54 -0.76
N ALA A 266 -4.78 15.32 0.56
CA ALA A 266 -5.78 14.47 1.19
C ALA A 266 -7.20 15.03 1.04
N CYS A 267 -7.38 16.35 1.13
CA CYS A 267 -8.67 17.00 0.85
C CYS A 267 -9.12 16.78 -0.60
N PHE A 268 -8.23 16.98 -1.57
CA PHE A 268 -8.55 16.75 -2.98
C PHE A 268 -8.84 15.26 -3.26
N GLY A 269 -8.06 14.35 -2.67
CA GLY A 269 -8.29 12.91 -2.74
C GLY A 269 -9.69 12.53 -2.27
N LEU A 270 -10.10 13.03 -1.09
CA LEU A 270 -11.43 12.79 -0.53
C LEU A 270 -12.56 13.35 -1.40
N ILE A 271 -12.39 14.57 -1.94
CA ILE A 271 -13.41 15.17 -2.82
C ILE A 271 -13.58 14.32 -4.09
N PHE A 272 -12.48 13.93 -4.72
CA PHE A 272 -12.53 13.12 -5.92
C PHE A 272 -13.07 11.70 -5.67
N SER A 273 -12.79 11.08 -4.52
CA SER A 273 -13.35 9.77 -4.17
C SER A 273 -14.88 9.85 -3.94
N ILE A 274 -15.37 10.94 -3.31
CA ILE A 274 -16.81 11.21 -3.21
C ILE A 274 -17.44 11.38 -4.61
N LEU A 275 -16.85 12.21 -5.48
CA LEU A 275 -17.37 12.46 -6.82
C LEU A 275 -17.40 11.19 -7.69
N SER A 276 -16.36 10.36 -7.61
CA SER A 276 -16.31 9.08 -8.31
C SER A 276 -17.38 8.12 -7.81
N CYS A 277 -17.56 8.01 -6.49
CA CYS A 277 -18.57 7.16 -5.89
C CYS A 277 -19.99 7.59 -6.30
N ILE A 278 -20.29 8.90 -6.27
CA ILE A 278 -21.57 9.44 -6.75
C ILE A 278 -21.79 9.10 -8.23
N ALA A 279 -20.77 9.29 -9.08
CA ALA A 279 -20.88 8.98 -10.51
C ALA A 279 -21.22 7.50 -10.76
N LEU A 280 -20.56 6.58 -10.05
CA LEU A 280 -20.81 5.13 -10.17
C LEU A 280 -22.19 4.73 -9.61
N ILE A 281 -22.63 5.33 -8.50
CA ILE A 281 -23.97 5.10 -7.94
C ILE A 281 -25.05 5.56 -8.93
N VAL A 282 -24.89 6.73 -9.54
CA VAL A 282 -25.84 7.25 -10.53
C VAL A 282 -25.92 6.31 -11.75
N VAL A 283 -24.80 5.78 -12.23
CA VAL A 283 -24.78 4.78 -13.31
C VAL A 283 -25.52 3.50 -12.89
N ALA A 284 -25.31 3.03 -11.65
CA ALA A 284 -25.98 1.85 -11.13
C ALA A 284 -27.51 2.03 -11.02
N ILE A 285 -27.99 3.18 -10.51
CA ILE A 285 -29.41 3.49 -10.35
C ILE A 285 -30.11 3.66 -11.70
N THR A 286 -29.45 4.31 -12.66
CA THR A 286 -30.01 4.53 -14.00
C THR A 286 -30.06 3.26 -14.86
N ARG A 287 -29.82 2.08 -14.26
CA ARG A 287 -29.77 0.76 -14.91
C ARG A 287 -28.95 0.77 -16.19
N TYR A 288 -27.77 1.40 -16.15
CA TYR A 288 -26.85 1.49 -17.28
C TYR A 288 -27.42 2.19 -18.52
N ARG A 289 -28.54 2.93 -18.38
CA ARG A 289 -29.09 3.77 -19.45
C ARG A 289 -28.19 4.96 -19.74
N LEU A 290 -27.38 5.37 -18.75
CA LEU A 290 -26.41 6.45 -18.88
C LEU A 290 -25.20 6.02 -19.73
N SER A 291 -24.79 6.92 -20.62
CA SER A 291 -23.77 6.69 -21.65
C SER A 291 -22.40 6.31 -21.07
N ARG A 292 -21.57 5.60 -21.86
CA ARG A 292 -20.12 5.37 -21.67
C ARG A 292 -19.38 6.61 -21.13
N ARG A 293 -19.83 7.81 -21.51
CA ARG A 293 -19.27 9.10 -21.05
C ARG A 293 -19.36 9.26 -19.52
N SER A 294 -20.44 8.83 -18.88
CA SER A 294 -20.62 8.96 -17.43
C SER A 294 -19.72 8.02 -16.64
N ILE A 295 -19.52 6.79 -17.12
CA ILE A 295 -18.55 5.85 -16.53
C ILE A 295 -17.14 6.41 -16.66
N LEU A 296 -16.79 6.97 -17.83
CA LEU A 296 -15.49 7.60 -18.06
C LEU A 296 -15.23 8.78 -17.10
N ILE A 297 -16.22 9.63 -16.85
CA ILE A 297 -16.11 10.72 -15.86
C ILE A 297 -15.83 10.16 -14.47
N GLY A 298 -16.53 9.09 -14.06
CA GLY A 298 -16.27 8.40 -12.79
C GLY A 298 -14.85 7.83 -12.69
N CYS A 299 -14.33 7.26 -13.79
CA CYS A 299 -12.94 6.78 -13.87
C CYS A 299 -11.93 7.91 -13.73
N ILE A 300 -12.17 9.06 -14.36
CA ILE A 300 -11.28 10.24 -14.27
C ILE A 300 -11.20 10.71 -12.81
N PHE A 301 -12.33 10.84 -12.13
CA PHE A 301 -12.33 11.22 -10.71
C PHE A 301 -11.60 10.20 -9.84
N ALA A 302 -11.81 8.89 -10.03
CA ALA A 302 -11.08 7.88 -9.27
C ALA A 302 -9.57 7.88 -9.57
N ALA A 303 -9.16 8.17 -10.81
CA ALA A 303 -7.74 8.32 -11.16
C ALA A 303 -7.12 9.56 -10.50
N CYS A 304 -7.85 10.69 -10.45
CA CYS A 304 -7.42 11.88 -9.71
C CYS A 304 -7.32 11.61 -8.20
N ALA A 305 -8.30 10.90 -7.62
CA ALA A 305 -8.27 10.50 -6.22
C ALA A 305 -7.04 9.62 -5.91
N TRP A 306 -6.78 8.61 -6.76
CA TRP A 306 -5.60 7.77 -6.67
C TRP A 306 -4.30 8.57 -6.65
N PHE A 307 -4.15 9.52 -7.58
CA PHE A 307 -2.94 10.33 -7.69
C PHE A 307 -2.75 11.26 -6.48
N CYS A 308 -3.82 11.90 -6.01
CA CYS A 308 -3.77 12.73 -4.80
C CYS A 308 -3.43 11.92 -3.54
N ASN A 309 -4.04 10.73 -3.38
CA ASN A 309 -3.73 9.84 -2.26
C ASN A 309 -2.30 9.30 -2.34
N PHE A 310 -1.82 8.98 -3.54
CA PHE A 310 -0.42 8.61 -3.77
C PHE A 310 0.55 9.72 -3.31
N LEU A 311 0.33 10.97 -3.72
CA LEU A 311 1.15 12.10 -3.28
C LEU A 311 1.06 12.32 -1.77
N THR A 312 -0.12 12.17 -1.18
CA THR A 312 -0.34 12.28 0.28
C THR A 312 0.52 11.27 1.04
N ILE A 313 0.47 10.00 0.65
CA ILE A 313 1.22 8.90 1.29
C ILE A 313 2.72 9.07 1.06
N LEU A 314 3.12 9.43 -0.17
CA LEU A 314 4.53 9.60 -0.55
C LEU A 314 5.19 10.73 0.23
N ILE A 315 4.58 11.92 0.25
CA ILE A 315 5.13 13.09 0.94
C ILE A 315 5.18 12.80 2.45
N PHE A 316 4.11 12.27 3.03
CA PHE A 316 4.10 11.96 4.47
C PHE A 316 5.13 10.88 4.82
N GLY A 317 5.22 9.80 4.04
CA GLY A 317 6.16 8.71 4.28
C GLY A 317 7.63 9.15 4.20
N ILE A 318 7.98 9.98 3.22
CA ILE A 318 9.35 10.52 3.09
C ILE A 318 9.66 11.44 4.27
N TYR A 319 8.84 12.45 4.54
CA TYR A 319 9.19 13.48 5.51
C TYR A 319 8.97 13.08 6.98
N ALA A 320 8.10 12.12 7.27
CA ALA A 320 7.89 11.63 8.63
C ALA A 320 9.08 10.82 9.16
N ASP A 321 9.77 10.06 8.30
CA ASP A 321 10.88 9.17 8.70
C ASP A 321 12.27 9.71 8.30
N ALA A 322 12.40 10.40 7.16
CA ALA A 322 13.70 10.81 6.62
C ALA A 322 14.43 11.88 7.43
N ILE A 323 13.82 12.46 8.47
CA ILE A 323 14.45 13.51 9.27
C ILE A 323 14.36 13.21 10.78
N PRO A 324 15.17 12.25 11.27
CA PRO A 324 15.30 11.99 12.69
C PRO A 324 15.61 13.29 13.44
N GLY A 325 14.73 13.66 14.38
CA GLY A 325 14.96 14.76 15.31
C GLY A 325 14.63 16.19 14.83
N LYS A 326 14.10 16.42 13.61
CA LYS A 326 13.77 17.81 13.19
C LYS A 326 12.30 18.21 13.23
N TRP A 327 11.34 17.30 12.97
CA TRP A 327 9.92 17.69 12.90
C TRP A 327 9.13 17.35 14.18
N MET A 328 9.22 16.11 14.66
CA MET A 328 8.55 15.69 15.90
C MET A 328 9.56 15.37 17.01
N PRO A 329 9.34 15.83 18.26
CA PRO A 329 10.18 15.47 19.40
C PRO A 329 10.17 13.95 19.61
N ARG A 330 11.35 13.36 19.83
CA ARG A 330 11.52 11.92 20.09
C ARG A 330 10.94 11.04 18.97
N ALA A 331 11.22 11.40 17.71
CA ALA A 331 10.84 10.63 16.52
C ALA A 331 11.26 9.14 16.58
N ASP A 332 12.35 8.82 17.27
CA ASP A 332 12.87 7.45 17.44
C ASP A 332 11.87 6.46 18.07
N TYR A 333 10.85 6.96 18.76
CA TYR A 333 9.83 6.15 19.45
C TYR A 333 8.46 6.24 18.77
N THR A 334 8.35 6.96 17.67
CA THR A 334 7.09 7.11 16.92
C THR A 334 7.05 6.14 15.74
N PHE A 335 5.86 5.67 15.40
CA PHE A 335 5.61 4.79 14.26
C PHE A 335 4.35 5.23 13.49
N LEU A 336 4.29 4.89 12.21
CA LEU A 336 3.13 5.09 11.35
C LEU A 336 1.99 4.19 11.82
N SER A 337 0.86 4.80 12.20
CA SER A 337 -0.27 4.07 12.79
C SER A 337 -1.40 3.84 11.76
N TRP A 338 -2.49 3.26 12.20
CA TRP A 338 -3.51 2.65 11.34
C TRP A 338 -4.20 3.64 10.38
N SER A 339 -4.39 4.91 10.74
CA SER A 339 -5.04 5.90 9.86
C SER A 339 -4.25 6.12 8.56
N TYR A 340 -2.92 6.09 8.64
CA TYR A 340 -2.04 6.18 7.48
C TYR A 340 -2.26 4.99 6.54
N HIS A 341 -2.34 3.78 7.09
CA HIS A 341 -2.59 2.57 6.31
C HIS A 341 -3.97 2.52 5.67
N PHE A 342 -4.99 3.16 6.26
CA PHE A 342 -6.29 3.29 5.60
C PHE A 342 -6.23 4.15 4.33
N ILE A 343 -5.42 5.22 4.29
CA ILE A 343 -5.22 5.97 3.03
C ILE A 343 -4.48 5.11 2.00
N VAL A 344 -3.53 4.27 2.41
CA VAL A 344 -2.88 3.29 1.52
C VAL A 344 -3.90 2.30 0.95
N ALA A 345 -4.77 1.75 1.79
CA ALA A 345 -5.84 0.84 1.37
C ALA A 345 -6.82 1.54 0.41
N SER A 346 -7.14 2.80 0.67
CA SER A 346 -7.97 3.61 -0.23
C SER A 346 -7.30 3.85 -1.58
N MET A 347 -6.01 4.20 -1.61
CA MET A 347 -5.25 4.36 -2.86
C MET A 347 -5.33 3.08 -3.70
N VAL A 348 -5.05 1.91 -3.11
CA VAL A 348 -5.12 0.63 -3.83
C VAL A 348 -6.55 0.34 -4.32
N SER A 349 -7.56 0.58 -3.48
CA SER A 349 -8.96 0.34 -3.82
C SER A 349 -9.47 1.28 -4.93
N SER A 350 -9.07 2.55 -4.92
CA SER A 350 -9.36 3.52 -5.99
C SER A 350 -8.79 3.04 -7.34
N PHE A 351 -7.57 2.49 -7.34
CA PHE A 351 -6.98 1.92 -8.57
C PHE A 351 -7.81 0.73 -9.08
N LEU A 352 -8.18 -0.20 -8.20
CA LEU A 352 -9.01 -1.35 -8.57
C LEU A 352 -10.38 -0.91 -9.11
N ALA A 353 -11.00 0.09 -8.49
CA ALA A 353 -12.27 0.67 -8.95
C ALA A 353 -12.16 1.21 -10.39
N VAL A 354 -11.07 1.93 -10.71
CA VAL A 354 -10.79 2.39 -12.09
C VAL A 354 -10.62 1.22 -13.04
N SER A 355 -9.81 0.21 -12.68
CA SER A 355 -9.58 -0.95 -13.54
C SER A 355 -10.88 -1.67 -13.88
N PHE A 356 -11.71 -1.98 -12.88
CA PHE A 356 -12.99 -2.66 -13.08
C PHE A 356 -13.97 -1.83 -13.93
N ALA A 357 -14.03 -0.51 -13.71
CA ALA A 357 -14.86 0.37 -14.53
C ALA A 357 -14.36 0.50 -15.99
N LEU A 358 -13.04 0.47 -16.22
CA LEU A 358 -12.47 0.45 -17.57
C LEU A 358 -12.74 -0.87 -18.29
N PHE A 359 -12.68 -2.01 -17.59
CA PHE A 359 -13.06 -3.30 -18.14
C PHE A 359 -14.51 -3.31 -18.61
N GLU A 360 -15.43 -2.71 -17.84
CA GLU A 360 -16.82 -2.56 -18.28
C GLU A 360 -16.95 -1.72 -19.54
N ILE A 361 -16.21 -0.60 -19.63
CA ILE A 361 -16.19 0.22 -20.86
C ILE A 361 -15.67 -0.57 -22.06
N TYR A 362 -14.63 -1.40 -21.87
CA TYR A 362 -14.08 -2.24 -22.92
C TYR A 362 -15.13 -3.23 -23.44
N PHE A 363 -15.78 -3.98 -22.56
CA PHE A 363 -16.82 -4.94 -22.94
C PHE A 363 -18.03 -4.27 -23.62
N ILE A 364 -18.48 -3.10 -23.12
CA ILE A 364 -19.56 -2.33 -23.77
C ILE A 364 -19.16 -1.90 -25.18
N THR A 365 -17.88 -1.57 -25.40
CA THR A 365 -17.39 -1.15 -26.72
C THR A 365 -17.31 -2.33 -27.69
N GLU A 366 -16.85 -3.48 -27.20
CA GLU A 366 -16.75 -4.71 -28.00
C GLU A 366 -18.12 -5.22 -28.44
N ASP A 367 -19.11 -5.21 -27.55
CA ASP A 367 -20.49 -5.58 -27.90
C ASP A 367 -21.08 -4.67 -28.98
N LYS A 368 -20.85 -3.36 -28.89
CA LYS A 368 -21.31 -2.42 -29.93
C LYS A 368 -20.65 -2.69 -31.28
N LYS A 369 -19.37 -3.06 -31.28
CA LYS A 369 -18.66 -3.41 -32.52
C LYS A 369 -19.24 -4.68 -33.14
N ASN A 370 -19.46 -5.70 -32.34
CA ASN A 370 -20.11 -6.95 -32.76
C ASN A 370 -21.53 -6.73 -33.27
N ASP A 371 -22.30 -5.81 -32.67
CA ASP A 371 -23.63 -5.44 -33.15
C ASP A 371 -23.58 -4.65 -34.47
N HIS A 372 -22.59 -3.78 -34.66
CA HIS A 372 -22.37 -3.09 -35.94
C HIS A 372 -22.00 -4.06 -37.06
N GLU A 373 -21.17 -5.07 -36.81
CA GLU A 373 -20.89 -6.12 -37.80
C GLU A 373 -22.13 -6.97 -38.11
N ARG A 374 -23.12 -7.01 -37.20
CA ARG A 374 -24.44 -7.64 -37.42
C ARG A 374 -25.48 -6.71 -38.08
N THR A 375 -25.16 -5.43 -38.34
CA THR A 375 -26.13 -4.51 -38.97
C THR A 375 -26.40 -4.86 -40.43
N PHE A 376 -27.68 -5.08 -40.76
CA PHE A 376 -28.14 -5.39 -42.10
C PHE A 376 -28.26 -4.11 -42.94
N ILE A 377 -27.56 -4.03 -44.08
CA ILE A 377 -27.72 -2.93 -45.03
C ILE A 377 -28.94 -3.22 -45.92
N ARG A 378 -29.94 -2.34 -45.91
CA ARG A 378 -31.03 -2.30 -46.91
C ARG A 378 -30.81 -1.11 -47.84
N HIS A 379 -30.60 -1.36 -49.14
CA HIS A 379 -30.62 -0.32 -50.16
C HIS A 379 -32.08 -0.02 -50.53
N VAL A 380 -32.54 1.23 -50.37
CA VAL A 380 -33.97 1.62 -50.48
C VAL A 380 -34.44 1.82 -51.94
N GLY A 381 -33.66 1.40 -52.94
CA GLY A 381 -33.93 1.71 -54.35
C GLY A 381 -34.46 0.57 -55.22
N ASN A 382 -34.39 -0.70 -54.78
CA ASN A 382 -34.74 -1.83 -55.67
C ASN A 382 -35.20 -3.06 -54.86
N PRO A 383 -36.43 -3.57 -55.04
CA PRO A 383 -36.97 -4.69 -54.26
C PRO A 383 -36.32 -6.06 -54.54
N ASN A 384 -35.41 -6.16 -55.52
CA ASN A 384 -34.86 -7.44 -56.01
C ASN A 384 -33.41 -7.74 -55.60
N GLN A 385 -32.81 -7.01 -54.65
CA GLN A 385 -31.43 -7.29 -54.21
C GLN A 385 -31.37 -8.30 -53.05
N PRO A 386 -30.46 -9.29 -53.10
CA PRO A 386 -30.36 -10.32 -52.05
C PRO A 386 -29.83 -9.76 -50.73
N PHE A 387 -30.37 -10.29 -49.62
CA PHE A 387 -29.78 -10.11 -48.30
C PHE A 387 -28.44 -10.85 -48.23
N VAL A 388 -27.36 -10.13 -47.94
CA VAL A 388 -26.05 -10.73 -47.67
C VAL A 388 -25.69 -10.44 -46.22
N ARG A 389 -25.62 -11.52 -45.41
CA ARG A 389 -25.06 -11.48 -44.06
C ARG A 389 -23.55 -11.70 -44.20
N HIS A 390 -22.74 -10.75 -43.75
CA HIS A 390 -21.32 -11.04 -43.55
C HIS A 390 -21.19 -11.93 -42.31
N VAL A 391 -20.70 -13.15 -42.51
CA VAL A 391 -20.34 -14.10 -41.45
C VAL A 391 -18.82 -14.17 -41.47
N GLU A 392 -18.16 -13.96 -40.33
CA GLU A 392 -16.70 -14.13 -40.26
C GLU A 392 -16.30 -15.59 -40.51
N LYS A 393 -15.08 -15.73 -41.03
CA LYS A 393 -14.49 -16.86 -41.76
C LYS A 393 -14.86 -18.26 -41.21
N ASP A 394 -15.37 -19.09 -42.14
CA ASP A 394 -15.52 -20.56 -42.14
C ASP A 394 -16.96 -21.12 -42.19
N GLU A 395 -17.99 -20.30 -42.39
CA GLU A 395 -19.34 -20.77 -42.73
C GLU A 395 -19.89 -20.14 -44.03
N PRO A 396 -20.59 -20.90 -44.90
CA PRO A 396 -21.11 -20.37 -46.15
C PRO A 396 -22.25 -19.36 -45.92
N PRO A 397 -22.34 -18.29 -46.73
CA PRO A 397 -23.32 -17.23 -46.54
C PRO A 397 -24.76 -17.70 -46.80
N PHE A 398 -25.70 -17.25 -45.96
CA PHE A 398 -27.14 -17.45 -46.16
C PHE A 398 -27.70 -16.43 -47.15
N VAL A 399 -28.23 -16.90 -48.28
CA VAL A 399 -28.93 -16.07 -49.28
C VAL A 399 -30.40 -16.52 -49.35
N ARG A 400 -31.34 -15.59 -49.11
CA ARG A 400 -32.78 -15.83 -49.35
C ARG A 400 -33.23 -14.94 -50.50
N LYS A 401 -33.72 -15.56 -51.58
CA LYS A 401 -34.33 -14.88 -52.73
C LYS A 401 -35.85 -14.84 -52.53
N THR A 402 -36.50 -13.71 -52.80
CA THR A 402 -37.97 -13.60 -52.80
C THR A 402 -38.43 -12.91 -54.08
N SER A 403 -38.77 -13.72 -55.09
CA SER A 403 -39.91 -13.53 -55.99
C SER A 403 -39.83 -14.58 -57.10
N ASN A 404 -40.84 -15.46 -57.12
CA ASN A 404 -41.26 -16.39 -58.17
C ASN A 404 -40.20 -16.92 -59.16
N GLY A 405 -39.89 -18.21 -59.04
CA GLY A 405 -39.07 -18.96 -59.98
C GLY A 405 -38.12 -19.92 -59.26
N ASP A 406 -38.68 -21.07 -58.87
CA ASP A 406 -38.05 -22.37 -58.63
C ASP A 406 -36.83 -22.51 -57.70
N GLN A 407 -37.10 -23.24 -56.60
CA GLN A 407 -36.23 -24.04 -55.71
C GLN A 407 -35.06 -23.36 -54.96
N PRO A 408 -35.03 -23.45 -53.62
CA PRO A 408 -33.79 -23.42 -52.85
C PRO A 408 -33.25 -24.85 -52.66
N PHE A 409 -32.06 -25.12 -53.18
CA PHE A 409 -31.30 -26.33 -52.83
C PHE A 409 -30.76 -26.21 -51.41
N ILE A 410 -30.98 -27.24 -50.59
CA ILE A 410 -30.30 -27.45 -49.31
C ILE A 410 -29.40 -28.67 -49.51
N ARG A 411 -28.09 -28.51 -49.26
CA ARG A 411 -27.22 -29.66 -49.02
C ARG A 411 -26.59 -29.50 -47.65
N LYS A 412 -26.84 -30.47 -46.77
CA LYS A 412 -26.02 -30.75 -45.59
C LYS A 412 -25.74 -32.25 -45.60
N ASN A 413 -24.46 -32.61 -45.68
CA ASN A 413 -23.91 -33.91 -45.31
C ASN A 413 -23.07 -33.64 -44.04
N ASP A 414 -23.01 -34.46 -43.00
CA ASP A 414 -23.54 -35.80 -42.78
C ASP A 414 -23.97 -35.95 -41.31
N ASN A 415 -24.91 -36.88 -41.12
CA ASN A 415 -25.32 -37.57 -39.90
C ASN A 415 -26.42 -36.96 -39.01
N GLU A 416 -27.52 -37.73 -38.99
CA GLU A 416 -28.54 -37.91 -37.96
C GLU A 416 -29.50 -36.71 -37.75
N SER A 417 -30.54 -36.63 -38.58
CA SER A 417 -31.88 -37.21 -38.35
C SER A 417 -32.72 -36.42 -37.36
N GLU A 418 -33.34 -35.34 -37.84
CA GLU A 418 -34.71 -34.90 -37.51
C GLU A 418 -34.98 -33.58 -38.25
N ASN A 419 -35.70 -33.64 -39.39
CA ASN A 419 -36.10 -32.46 -40.14
C ASN A 419 -37.60 -32.20 -39.92
N ALA A 420 -37.93 -31.04 -39.32
CA ALA A 420 -39.28 -30.52 -39.27
C ALA A 420 -39.66 -29.87 -40.62
N PHE A 421 -40.79 -30.25 -41.19
CA PHE A 421 -41.30 -29.71 -42.46
C PHE A 421 -42.38 -28.65 -42.19
N ILE A 422 -42.31 -27.50 -42.87
CA ILE A 422 -43.43 -26.56 -42.98
C ILE A 422 -43.85 -26.52 -44.45
N ARG A 423 -45.06 -27.01 -44.74
CA ARG A 423 -45.73 -26.87 -46.04
C ARG A 423 -46.60 -25.62 -45.98
N LYS A 424 -46.39 -24.66 -46.89
CA LYS A 424 -47.38 -23.62 -47.16
C LYS A 424 -48.25 -24.10 -48.32
N THR A 425 -49.56 -24.17 -48.11
CA THR A 425 -50.54 -24.34 -49.19
C THR A 425 -50.84 -22.98 -49.79
N ASP A 426 -50.81 -22.90 -51.11
CA ASP A 426 -51.05 -21.68 -51.86
C ASP A 426 -52.51 -21.24 -51.70
N ASN A 427 -52.71 -20.22 -50.88
CA ASN A 427 -53.75 -19.23 -51.07
C ASN A 427 -53.30 -17.93 -50.39
N ASP A 428 -53.37 -16.86 -51.15
CA ASP A 428 -52.95 -15.52 -50.75
C ASP A 428 -53.86 -14.98 -49.65
N ASN A 429 -53.28 -14.79 -48.45
CA ASN A 429 -53.54 -13.69 -47.49
C ASN A 429 -53.27 -14.02 -46.01
N GLU A 430 -52.19 -14.75 -45.68
CA GLU A 430 -51.86 -15.00 -44.27
C GLU A 430 -50.40 -14.61 -43.95
N ARG A 431 -50.23 -13.61 -43.09
CA ARG A 431 -48.94 -13.21 -42.52
C ARG A 431 -48.74 -13.93 -41.19
N ALA A 432 -47.76 -14.84 -41.14
CA ALA A 432 -47.28 -15.41 -39.89
C ALA A 432 -46.38 -14.38 -39.17
N PHE A 433 -46.62 -14.15 -37.87
CA PHE A 433 -45.76 -13.33 -37.03
C PHE A 433 -44.91 -14.23 -36.13
N ILE A 434 -43.61 -13.92 -36.05
CA ILE A 434 -42.68 -14.54 -35.11
C ILE A 434 -42.40 -13.51 -34.03
N ARG A 435 -42.75 -13.81 -32.77
CA ARG A 435 -42.33 -13.02 -31.61
C ARG A 435 -41.43 -13.89 -30.74
N ARG A 436 -40.21 -13.43 -30.48
CA ARG A 436 -39.34 -13.99 -29.45
C ARG A 436 -39.71 -13.33 -28.12
N ALA A 437 -40.15 -14.12 -27.17
CA ALA A 437 -40.20 -13.75 -25.77
C ALA A 437 -39.34 -14.75 -24.98
N ASP A 438 -38.68 -14.24 -23.95
CA ASP A 438 -37.66 -14.91 -23.16
C ASP A 438 -38.10 -16.28 -22.62
N GLY A 439 -37.24 -17.30 -22.77
CA GLY A 439 -37.41 -18.64 -22.18
C GLY A 439 -37.88 -19.71 -23.17
N GLU A 440 -36.96 -20.62 -23.48
CA GLU A 440 -37.11 -21.99 -24.02
C GLU A 440 -38.49 -22.44 -24.56
N GLU A 441 -38.78 -22.09 -25.81
CA GLU A 441 -39.35 -22.89 -26.93
C GLU A 441 -40.09 -21.95 -27.91
N ALA A 442 -39.93 -22.19 -29.22
CA ALA A 442 -40.57 -21.40 -30.26
C ALA A 442 -41.89 -22.06 -30.69
N PHE A 443 -43.01 -21.35 -30.55
CA PHE A 443 -44.32 -21.80 -31.04
C PHE A 443 -44.87 -20.86 -32.11
N ILE A 444 -45.63 -21.43 -33.06
CA ILE A 444 -46.32 -20.71 -34.12
C ILE A 444 -47.80 -20.63 -33.74
N ARG A 445 -48.36 -19.42 -33.66
CA ARG A 445 -49.79 -19.19 -33.36
C ARG A 445 -50.49 -18.63 -34.60
N ARG A 446 -51.65 -19.17 -34.94
CA ARG A 446 -52.54 -18.60 -35.97
C ARG A 446 -53.35 -17.45 -35.34
N ALA A 447 -53.65 -16.40 -36.09
CA ALA A 447 -54.22 -15.17 -35.53
C ALA A 447 -55.69 -15.30 -35.07
N ASP A 448 -56.33 -16.43 -35.37
CA ASP A 448 -57.76 -16.67 -35.29
C ASP A 448 -58.16 -17.85 -34.38
N MET A 449 -57.23 -18.48 -33.64
CA MET A 449 -57.55 -19.51 -32.64
C MET A 449 -56.71 -19.39 -31.35
N GLU A 450 -57.31 -19.73 -30.20
CA GLU A 450 -56.70 -19.54 -28.88
C GLU A 450 -55.64 -20.59 -28.48
N GLU A 451 -55.55 -21.75 -29.12
CA GLU A 451 -54.62 -22.84 -28.74
C GLU A 451 -53.40 -22.98 -29.66
N ALA A 452 -52.25 -23.38 -29.07
CA ALA A 452 -50.97 -23.55 -29.76
C ALA A 452 -50.74 -25.02 -30.14
N PHE A 453 -50.22 -25.29 -31.36
CA PHE A 453 -49.99 -26.65 -31.86
C PHE A 453 -48.51 -27.02 -31.93
N ILE A 454 -48.19 -28.23 -31.47
CA ILE A 454 -46.96 -28.97 -31.81
C ILE A 454 -47.37 -30.36 -32.29
N ARG A 455 -46.89 -30.82 -33.45
CA ARG A 455 -47.07 -32.21 -33.89
C ARG A 455 -45.70 -32.89 -34.01
N ARG A 456 -45.44 -33.89 -33.16
CA ARG A 456 -44.36 -34.87 -33.38
C ARG A 456 -44.80 -35.84 -34.46
N SER A 457 -43.93 -36.08 -35.44
CA SER A 457 -44.12 -37.12 -36.43
C SER A 457 -43.45 -38.39 -35.92
N ASN A 458 -44.23 -39.34 -35.41
CA ASN A 458 -43.91 -40.76 -35.58
C ASN A 458 -45.21 -41.57 -35.69
N ASP A 459 -45.14 -42.55 -36.59
CA ASP A 459 -46.04 -43.66 -36.88
C ASP A 459 -47.28 -43.42 -37.78
N ASN A 460 -47.09 -43.90 -39.02
CA ASN A 460 -47.95 -44.74 -39.86
C ASN A 460 -49.48 -44.54 -39.92
N LYS A 461 -49.92 -44.52 -41.18
CA LYS A 461 -51.27 -44.68 -41.74
C LYS A 461 -52.33 -45.34 -40.84
N ASN A 462 -53.52 -44.74 -40.96
CA ASN A 462 -54.88 -45.25 -40.74
C ASN A 462 -55.53 -44.99 -39.37
N GLN A 463 -56.80 -44.59 -39.49
CA GLN A 463 -57.86 -44.44 -38.48
C GLN A 463 -57.97 -43.09 -37.76
N GLY A 464 -59.10 -42.43 -38.03
CA GLY A 464 -60.07 -42.03 -37.01
C GLY A 464 -59.70 -40.84 -36.13
N ASN A 465 -60.58 -39.84 -36.17
CA ASN A 465 -60.81 -38.84 -35.13
C ASN A 465 -60.30 -39.27 -33.75
N ASN A 466 -59.41 -38.49 -33.14
CA ASN A 466 -59.34 -38.32 -31.70
C ASN A 466 -58.56 -37.04 -31.37
N TYR A 467 -59.26 -36.09 -30.77
CA TYR A 467 -58.71 -34.96 -30.05
C TYR A 467 -58.33 -35.44 -28.65
N ILE A 468 -57.15 -35.05 -28.13
CA ILE A 468 -56.84 -35.10 -26.70
C ILE A 468 -56.11 -33.80 -26.34
N VAL A 469 -56.59 -33.21 -25.24
CA VAL A 469 -56.39 -31.86 -24.64
C VAL A 469 -54.94 -31.49 -24.40
#